data_AF-A0A511KL49-F1
#
_entry.id   AF-A0A511KL49-F1
#
_cell.length_a   1.000
_cell.length_b   1.000
_cell.length_c   1.000
_cell.angle_alpha   90.00
_cell.angle_beta   90.00
_cell.angle_gamma   90.00
#
_symmetry.space_group_name_H-M   'P 1'
#
loop_
_entity.id
_entity.type
_entity.pdbx_description
1 polymer ?
#
loop_
_entity_poly.entity_id
_entity_poly.type
_entity_poly.pdbx_seq_one_letter_code
_entity_poly.pdbx_strand_id
1 'polypeptide(L)'
;MRQNILTYNATIRIVLTSTCAQLPTGRAVIQLSSSTADNSIVLLPGANFSQISPLHDVATERLAKYTHLLLQNEIPLEETKDALRRAKSAGLTTLFNPSPMLSRQALANFEWQHLDWLVINEGEGEDLLAALADPASAEPKSGGPAPLLEALRRTELGRLTGIVMTRGAEGVAASLRDGSVVEVGPGKVVGDVRDTTGAGDCFTGYFVTLLSTLPRSPDYTFTPAKLRKVLAIASQAAAICVESPGAMESVPTLVAVKERMGEKWGEGMEWEVLLR
;
A
#
# COMPACT_ATOMS: atom_id res chain seq x y z
N MET A 1 3.13 8.26 19.90
CA MET A 1 3.36 7.34 18.76
C MET A 1 4.06 6.04 19.17
N ARG A 2 5.32 6.06 19.67
CA ARG A 2 6.05 4.84 20.08
C ARG A 2 5.22 3.93 21.01
N GLN A 3 4.62 4.50 22.05
CA GLN A 3 3.78 3.74 22.97
C GLN A 3 2.57 3.11 22.26
N ASN A 4 1.85 3.85 21.41
CA ASN A 4 0.70 3.34 20.66
C ASN A 4 1.08 2.15 19.78
N ILE A 5 2.22 2.22 19.07
CA ILE A 5 2.72 1.10 18.26
C ILE A 5 2.93 -0.14 19.13
N LEU A 6 3.58 0.01 20.28
CA LEU A 6 3.82 -1.11 21.20
C LEU A 6 2.53 -1.65 21.84
N THR A 7 1.56 -0.77 22.09
CA THR A 7 0.27 -1.13 22.68
C THR A 7 -0.63 -1.90 21.71
N TYR A 8 -0.74 -1.45 20.46
CA TYR A 8 -1.69 -2.01 19.49
C TYR A 8 -1.07 -3.04 18.55
N ASN A 9 0.26 -3.10 18.44
CA ASN A 9 0.95 -4.03 17.55
C ASN A 9 2.11 -4.73 18.27
N ALA A 10 1.77 -5.75 19.06
CA ALA A 10 2.72 -6.52 19.87
C ALA A 10 3.86 -7.19 19.06
N THR A 11 3.71 -7.31 17.74
CA THR A 11 4.70 -7.90 16.82
C THR A 11 5.60 -6.88 16.14
N ILE A 12 5.28 -5.57 16.20
CA ILE A 12 6.11 -4.54 15.58
C ILE A 12 7.37 -4.32 16.41
N ARG A 13 8.53 -4.58 15.80
CA ARG A 13 9.83 -4.18 16.35
C ARG A 13 10.20 -2.81 15.82
N ILE A 14 10.28 -1.84 16.72
CA ILE A 14 10.81 -0.51 16.41
C ILE A 14 12.34 -0.62 16.42
N VAL A 15 12.93 -0.69 15.23
CA VAL A 15 14.35 -0.98 15.05
C VAL A 15 15.21 0.28 14.98
N LEU A 16 14.67 1.36 14.40
CA LEU A 16 15.33 2.65 14.30
C LEU A 16 14.30 3.77 14.39
N THR A 17 14.59 4.75 15.24
CA THR A 17 13.85 6.00 15.34
C THR A 17 14.82 7.09 15.74
N SER A 18 14.70 8.26 15.11
CA SER A 18 15.38 9.48 15.52
C SER A 18 14.35 10.48 16.02
N THR A 19 14.74 11.32 16.97
CA THR A 19 13.90 12.41 17.48
C THR A 19 14.49 13.75 17.07
N CYS A 20 13.67 14.62 16.49
CA CYS A 20 14.04 16.01 16.21
C CYS A 20 13.50 16.90 17.34
N ALA A 21 14.39 17.53 18.12
CA ALA A 21 13.97 18.40 19.22
C ALA A 21 13.39 19.74 18.73
N GLN A 22 13.69 20.13 17.49
CA GLN A 22 13.35 21.41 16.89
C GLN A 22 11.98 21.40 16.18
N LEU A 23 11.45 20.22 15.85
CA LEU A 23 10.19 20.07 15.12
C LEU A 23 9.21 19.20 15.92
N PRO A 24 7.91 19.54 15.92
CA PRO A 24 6.91 18.65 16.49
C PRO A 24 6.84 17.34 15.69
N THR A 25 6.37 16.26 16.32
CA THR A 25 6.00 15.04 15.58
C THR A 25 5.02 15.36 14.46
N GLY A 26 5.17 14.72 13.30
CA GLY A 26 4.24 14.85 12.18
C GLY A 26 2.82 14.49 12.60
N ARG A 27 1.83 15.19 12.04
CA ARG A 27 0.40 14.98 12.32
C ARG A 27 -0.40 15.11 11.04
N ALA A 28 -1.44 14.30 10.91
CA ALA A 28 -2.51 14.52 9.95
C ALA A 28 -3.77 14.96 10.71
N VAL A 29 -4.47 15.97 10.20
CA VAL A 29 -5.82 16.32 10.64
C VAL A 29 -6.77 15.78 9.59
N ILE A 30 -7.52 14.74 9.94
CA ILE A 30 -8.49 14.10 9.06
C ILE A 30 -9.87 14.66 9.42
N GLN A 31 -10.50 15.32 8.47
CA GLN A 31 -11.85 15.85 8.59
C GLN A 31 -12.78 14.99 7.76
N LEU A 32 -13.82 14.43 8.39
CA LEU A 32 -14.84 13.65 7.70
C LEU A 32 -16.03 14.56 7.38
N SER A 33 -16.43 14.60 6.12
CA SER A 33 -17.66 15.25 5.68
C SER A 33 -18.86 14.49 6.24
N SER A 34 -19.67 15.14 7.08
CA SER A 34 -20.87 14.52 7.65
C SER A 34 -21.94 14.18 6.60
N SER A 35 -21.88 14.79 5.40
CA SER A 35 -22.86 14.61 4.33
C SER A 35 -22.42 13.65 3.23
N THR A 36 -21.12 13.56 2.95
CA THR A 36 -20.59 12.72 1.86
C THR A 36 -19.68 11.60 2.34
N ALA A 37 -19.27 11.60 3.62
CA ALA A 37 -18.24 10.74 4.18
C ALA A 37 -16.85 10.88 3.51
N ASP A 38 -16.64 11.94 2.72
CA ASP A 38 -15.33 12.25 2.14
C ASP A 38 -14.34 12.71 3.22
N ASN A 39 -13.08 12.36 3.01
CA ASN A 39 -11.97 12.75 3.89
C ASN A 39 -11.28 14.00 3.33
N SER A 40 -11.14 15.06 4.13
CA SER A 40 -10.19 16.14 3.91
C SER A 40 -9.00 15.96 4.86
N ILE A 41 -7.81 15.79 4.31
CA ILE A 41 -6.60 15.52 5.08
C ILE A 41 -5.67 16.74 5.02
N VAL A 42 -5.43 17.37 6.16
CA VAL A 42 -4.42 18.43 6.31
C VAL A 42 -3.18 17.84 6.95
N LEU A 43 -2.09 17.76 6.19
CA LEU A 43 -0.81 17.28 6.69
C LEU A 43 0.00 18.40 7.34
N LEU A 44 0.48 18.09 8.54
CA LEU A 44 1.49 18.85 9.28
C LEU A 44 2.74 17.98 9.37
N PRO A 45 3.68 18.07 8.41
CA PRO A 45 4.72 17.07 8.22
C PRO A 45 5.68 16.94 9.42
N GLY A 46 5.98 18.05 10.10
CA GLY A 46 6.79 18.05 11.33
C GLY A 46 8.12 17.30 11.16
N ALA A 47 8.48 16.51 12.17
CA ALA A 47 9.71 15.73 12.21
C ALA A 47 9.84 14.68 11.07
N ASN A 48 8.74 14.27 10.43
CA ASN A 48 8.78 13.30 9.33
C ASN A 48 9.52 13.87 8.10
N PHE A 49 9.53 15.21 7.94
CA PHE A 49 10.26 15.92 6.90
C PHE A 49 11.53 16.62 7.42
N SER A 50 12.01 16.24 8.59
CA SER A 50 13.29 16.75 9.10
C SER A 50 14.46 16.18 8.28
N GLN A 51 15.60 16.87 8.30
CA GLN A 51 16.84 16.37 7.70
C GLN A 51 17.48 15.22 8.52
N ILE A 52 16.90 14.88 9.68
CA ILE A 52 17.38 13.81 10.54
C ILE A 52 16.70 12.51 10.11
N SER A 53 17.22 11.89 9.05
CA SER A 53 16.73 10.61 8.57
C SER A 53 17.49 9.45 9.23
N PRO A 54 16.81 8.54 9.95
CA PRO A 54 17.45 7.34 10.48
C PRO A 54 17.84 6.34 9.37
N LEU A 55 17.37 6.54 8.13
CA LEU A 55 17.69 5.65 7.01
C LEU A 55 19.14 5.80 6.54
N HIS A 56 19.76 6.97 6.75
CA HIS A 56 21.17 7.20 6.43
C HIS A 56 22.10 6.26 7.21
N ASP A 57 21.73 5.89 8.43
CA ASP A 57 22.54 5.03 9.30
C ASP A 57 22.24 3.52 9.12
N VAL A 58 21.34 3.16 8.20
CA VAL A 58 21.02 1.75 7.92
C VAL A 58 22.10 1.15 7.04
N ALA A 59 23.05 0.44 7.65
CA ALA A 59 24.01 -0.35 6.88
C ALA A 59 23.27 -1.37 5.98
N THR A 60 23.74 -1.57 4.74
CA THR A 60 23.13 -2.47 3.75
C THR A 60 22.97 -3.90 4.29
N GLU A 61 23.90 -4.35 5.14
CA GLU A 61 23.87 -5.66 5.79
C GLU A 61 22.65 -5.82 6.72
N ARG A 62 22.08 -4.73 7.24
CA ARG A 62 20.84 -4.77 8.01
C ARG A 62 19.62 -5.00 7.13
N LEU A 63 19.66 -4.56 5.87
CA LEU A 63 18.56 -4.77 4.92
C LEU A 63 18.37 -6.25 4.60
N ALA A 64 19.44 -7.05 4.63
CA ALA A 64 19.40 -8.50 4.41
C ALA A 64 18.49 -9.27 5.39
N LYS A 65 18.08 -8.65 6.51
CA LYS A 65 17.14 -9.24 7.48
C LYS A 65 15.67 -9.07 7.08
N TYR A 66 15.38 -8.28 6.06
CA TYR A 66 14.04 -7.98 5.60
C TYR A 66 13.82 -8.51 4.20
N THR A 67 12.56 -8.79 3.86
CA THR A 67 12.18 -9.31 2.54
C THR A 67 11.48 -8.25 1.69
N HIS A 68 10.80 -7.30 2.34
CA HIS A 68 9.96 -6.29 1.72
C HIS A 68 10.27 -4.92 2.30
N LEU A 69 10.16 -3.88 1.47
CA LEU A 69 10.13 -2.48 1.89
C LEU A 69 8.79 -1.90 1.46
N LEU A 70 8.05 -1.30 2.41
CA LEU A 70 6.86 -0.50 2.13
C LEU A 70 7.15 0.95 2.50
N LEU A 71 6.86 1.87 1.59
CA LEU A 71 6.97 3.31 1.81
C LEU A 71 5.65 4.03 1.48
N GLN A 72 5.48 5.20 2.07
CA GLN A 72 4.41 6.17 1.78
C GLN A 72 5.00 7.53 1.37
N ASN A 73 4.18 8.47 0.89
CA ASN A 73 4.64 9.83 0.57
C ASN A 73 4.53 10.79 1.78
N GLU A 74 4.99 10.35 2.95
CA GLU A 74 4.95 11.13 4.19
C GLU A 74 6.34 11.46 4.77
N ILE A 75 7.39 11.27 3.95
CA ILE A 75 8.78 11.67 4.21
C ILE A 75 9.30 12.41 2.97
N PRO A 76 10.47 13.07 3.03
CA PRO A 76 11.03 13.74 1.86
C PRO A 76 11.19 12.76 0.70
N LEU A 77 10.75 13.15 -0.49
CA LEU A 77 10.73 12.29 -1.68
C LEU A 77 12.11 11.68 -1.99
N GLU A 78 13.19 12.42 -1.76
CA GLU A 78 14.54 11.92 -1.98
C GLU A 78 14.95 10.79 -1.02
N GLU A 79 14.43 10.80 0.21
CA GLU A 79 14.60 9.68 1.16
C GLU A 79 13.85 8.44 0.68
N THR A 80 12.64 8.62 0.16
CA THR A 80 11.86 7.54 -0.47
C THR A 80 12.61 6.94 -1.65
N LYS A 81 13.17 7.77 -2.54
CA LYS A 81 13.95 7.30 -3.68
C LYS A 81 15.23 6.57 -3.25
N ASP A 82 15.97 7.11 -2.29
CA ASP A 82 17.18 6.44 -1.76
C ASP A 82 16.86 5.06 -1.16
N ALA A 83 15.82 4.98 -0.33
CA ALA A 83 15.38 3.74 0.27
C ALA A 83 14.95 2.70 -0.78
N LEU A 84 14.22 3.10 -1.83
CA LEU A 84 13.86 2.23 -2.94
C LEU A 84 15.09 1.70 -3.67
N ARG A 85 16.06 2.57 -4.02
CA ARG A 85 17.30 2.15 -4.70
C ARG A 85 18.08 1.12 -3.88
N ARG A 86 18.25 1.38 -2.58
CA ARG A 86 19.01 0.50 -1.67
C ARG A 86 18.31 -0.82 -1.43
N ALA A 87 17.00 -0.80 -1.18
CA ALA A 87 16.22 -2.02 -1.00
C ALA A 87 16.21 -2.88 -2.26
N LYS A 88 16.02 -2.27 -3.44
CA LYS A 88 16.09 -2.99 -4.71
C LYS A 88 17.46 -3.64 -4.93
N SER A 89 18.53 -2.91 -4.66
CA SER A 89 19.91 -3.40 -4.79
C SER A 89 20.23 -4.53 -3.81
N ALA A 90 19.60 -4.51 -2.62
CA ALA A 90 19.69 -5.59 -1.63
C ALA A 90 18.72 -6.76 -1.91
N GLY A 91 17.99 -6.73 -3.04
CA GLY A 91 17.08 -7.78 -3.45
C GLY A 91 15.78 -7.86 -2.65
N LEU A 92 15.35 -6.79 -1.99
CA LEU A 92 14.04 -6.71 -1.35
C LEU A 92 12.95 -6.45 -2.40
N THR A 93 11.74 -6.91 -2.12
CA THR A 93 10.56 -6.52 -2.88
C THR A 93 10.12 -5.12 -2.42
N THR A 94 10.04 -4.16 -3.34
CA THR A 94 9.77 -2.76 -3.02
C THR A 94 8.33 -2.37 -3.33
N LEU A 95 7.67 -1.74 -2.37
CA LEU A 95 6.30 -1.28 -2.46
C LEU A 95 6.20 0.19 -2.07
N PHE A 96 5.36 0.92 -2.79
CA PHE A 96 5.12 2.33 -2.56
C PHE A 96 3.64 2.64 -2.66
N ASN A 97 3.10 3.30 -1.64
CA ASN A 97 1.82 3.95 -1.71
C ASN A 97 2.06 5.46 -1.77
N PRO A 98 1.88 6.13 -2.92
CA PRO A 98 2.28 7.52 -3.09
C PRO A 98 1.31 8.49 -2.41
N SER A 99 0.55 8.08 -1.40
CA SER A 99 -0.44 8.90 -0.71
C SER A 99 0.20 9.75 0.41
N PRO A 100 -0.17 11.05 0.52
CA PRO A 100 -0.93 11.81 -0.48
C PRO A 100 -0.14 12.02 -1.76
N MET A 101 -0.85 12.13 -2.89
CA MET A 101 -0.29 12.02 -4.22
C MET A 101 0.89 12.96 -4.51
N LEU A 102 1.90 12.43 -5.23
CA LEU A 102 3.03 13.21 -5.73
C LEU A 102 2.58 14.24 -6.77
N SER A 103 3.32 15.35 -6.88
CA SER A 103 3.07 16.33 -7.94
C SER A 103 3.30 15.72 -9.33
N ARG A 104 2.61 16.26 -10.34
CA ARG A 104 2.78 15.82 -11.74
C ARG A 104 4.24 15.78 -12.19
N GLN A 105 5.03 16.79 -11.80
CA GLN A 105 6.46 16.84 -12.12
C GLN A 105 7.26 15.76 -11.38
N ALA A 106 6.94 15.48 -10.12
CA ALA A 106 7.59 14.42 -9.36
C ALA A 106 7.26 13.03 -9.94
N LEU A 107 6.01 12.80 -10.35
CA LEU A 107 5.58 11.56 -11.01
C LEU A 107 6.31 11.32 -12.33
N ALA A 108 6.40 12.35 -13.18
CA ALA A 108 7.07 12.27 -14.47
C ALA A 108 8.59 11.97 -14.36
N ASN A 109 9.21 12.32 -13.23
CA ASN A 109 10.64 12.13 -12.98
C ASN A 109 10.92 11.06 -11.91
N PHE A 110 9.94 10.22 -11.58
CA PHE A 110 10.10 9.20 -10.56
C PHE A 110 10.85 7.98 -11.11
N GLU A 111 11.67 7.35 -10.27
CA GLU A 111 12.53 6.22 -10.66
C GLU A 111 11.80 4.87 -10.53
N TRP A 112 10.81 4.64 -11.41
CA TRP A 112 9.91 3.47 -11.36
C TRP A 112 10.62 2.12 -11.44
N GLN A 113 11.84 2.06 -12.00
CA GLN A 113 12.64 0.82 -12.09
C GLN A 113 13.02 0.21 -10.74
N HIS A 114 12.97 1.00 -9.67
CA HIS A 114 13.27 0.54 -8.30
C HIS A 114 12.02 0.07 -7.55
N LEU A 115 10.84 0.09 -8.19
CA LEU A 115 9.58 -0.28 -7.58
C LEU A 115 9.07 -1.63 -8.11
N ASP A 116 8.59 -2.51 -7.23
CA ASP A 116 7.92 -3.75 -7.64
C ASP A 116 6.40 -3.62 -7.65
N TRP A 117 5.84 -2.93 -6.66
CA TRP A 117 4.40 -2.71 -6.53
C TRP A 117 4.07 -1.27 -6.19
N LEU A 118 3.10 -0.74 -6.91
CA LEU A 118 2.45 0.53 -6.61
C LEU A 118 1.06 0.26 -6.04
N VAL A 119 0.73 0.86 -4.90
CA VAL A 119 -0.60 0.76 -4.29
C VAL A 119 -1.23 2.14 -4.28
N ILE A 120 -2.35 2.31 -4.97
CA ILE A 120 -3.03 3.59 -5.20
C ILE A 120 -4.54 3.45 -5.03
N ASN A 121 -5.25 4.56 -4.90
CA ASN A 121 -6.69 4.62 -5.17
C ASN A 121 -6.99 4.95 -6.64
N GLU A 122 -8.26 4.98 -7.02
CA GLU A 122 -8.69 5.27 -8.41
C GLU A 122 -8.30 6.69 -8.86
N GLY A 123 -8.55 7.71 -8.05
CA GLY A 123 -8.21 9.11 -8.38
C GLY A 123 -6.70 9.31 -8.53
N GLU A 124 -5.89 8.68 -7.68
CA GLU A 124 -4.43 8.64 -7.85
C GLU A 124 -4.02 7.94 -9.15
N GLY A 125 -4.78 6.92 -9.59
CA GLY A 125 -4.58 6.30 -10.90
C GLY A 125 -4.83 7.26 -12.06
N GLU A 126 -5.85 8.11 -11.95
CA GLU A 126 -6.13 9.16 -12.94
C GLU A 126 -5.03 10.22 -12.96
N ASP A 127 -4.54 10.65 -11.78
CA ASP A 127 -3.42 11.57 -11.66
C ASP A 127 -2.13 11.00 -12.29
N LEU A 128 -1.84 9.71 -12.08
CA LEU A 128 -0.72 9.03 -12.74
C LEU A 128 -0.88 9.04 -14.25
N LEU A 129 -2.06 8.69 -14.76
CA LEU A 129 -2.29 8.63 -16.20
C LEU A 129 -2.12 10.03 -16.80
N ALA A 130 -2.69 11.06 -16.18
CA ALA A 130 -2.52 12.44 -16.61
C ALA A 130 -1.05 12.90 -16.58
N ALA A 131 -0.27 12.40 -15.62
CA ALA A 131 1.15 12.73 -15.50
C ALA A 131 2.05 11.99 -16.52
N LEU A 132 1.73 10.75 -16.86
CA LEU A 132 2.62 9.82 -17.57
C LEU A 132 2.16 9.45 -18.98
N ALA A 133 0.91 9.71 -19.34
CA ALA A 133 0.42 9.46 -20.70
C ALA A 133 1.12 10.38 -21.71
N ASP A 134 1.37 9.85 -22.90
CA ASP A 134 1.82 10.65 -24.03
C ASP A 134 0.69 11.60 -24.44
N PRO A 135 0.88 12.94 -24.42
CA PRO A 135 -0.13 13.90 -24.86
C PRO A 135 -0.62 13.68 -26.30
N ALA A 136 0.18 13.01 -27.14
CA ALA A 136 -0.17 12.68 -28.52
C ALA A 136 -1.03 11.41 -28.64
N SER A 137 -1.13 10.60 -27.60
CA SER A 137 -2.05 9.46 -27.55
C SER A 137 -3.45 9.96 -27.17
N ALA A 138 -4.46 9.64 -27.99
CA ALA A 138 -5.84 10.01 -27.68
C ALA A 138 -6.19 9.54 -26.27
N GLU A 139 -6.48 10.49 -25.37
CA GLU A 139 -6.75 10.17 -23.97
C GLU A 139 -7.87 9.13 -23.90
N PRO A 140 -7.60 7.92 -23.35
CA PRO A 140 -8.70 7.10 -22.92
C PRO A 140 -9.33 7.84 -21.75
N LYS A 141 -10.52 8.42 -21.95
CA LYS A 141 -11.40 8.73 -20.81
C LYS A 141 -11.49 7.44 -19.99
N SER A 142 -11.10 7.48 -18.72
CA SER A 142 -11.14 6.30 -17.85
C SER A 142 -12.59 5.78 -17.81
N GLY A 143 -12.84 4.68 -18.52
CA GLY A 143 -14.14 3.99 -18.53
C GLY A 143 -14.32 3.10 -17.29
N GLY A 144 -13.76 3.52 -16.15
CA GLY A 144 -13.58 2.71 -14.94
C GLY A 144 -12.18 2.07 -14.82
N PRO A 145 -12.01 1.14 -13.87
CA PRO A 145 -10.70 0.70 -13.38
C PRO A 145 -9.92 -0.19 -14.35
N ALA A 146 -10.58 -1.12 -15.05
CA ALA A 146 -9.90 -1.95 -16.05
C ALA A 146 -9.32 -1.12 -17.21
N PRO A 147 -10.07 -0.19 -17.84
CA PRO A 147 -9.52 0.75 -18.81
C PRO A 147 -8.38 1.61 -18.26
N LEU A 148 -8.49 2.08 -17.01
CA LEU A 148 -7.46 2.89 -16.38
C LEU A 148 -6.16 2.09 -16.16
N LEU A 149 -6.25 0.87 -15.61
CA LEU A 149 -5.11 -0.02 -15.48
C LEU A 149 -4.48 -0.35 -16.84
N GLU A 150 -5.28 -0.64 -17.85
CA GLU A 150 -4.79 -0.89 -19.21
C GLU A 150 -4.06 0.32 -19.80
N ALA A 151 -4.56 1.53 -19.55
CA ALA A 151 -3.87 2.75 -19.97
C ALA A 151 -2.54 2.95 -19.22
N LEU A 152 -2.54 2.76 -17.89
CA LEU A 152 -1.33 2.85 -17.07
C LEU A 152 -0.27 1.82 -17.48
N ARG A 153 -0.67 0.61 -17.87
CA ARG A 153 0.23 -0.43 -18.40
C ARG A 153 1.03 0.01 -19.62
N ARG A 154 0.51 0.94 -20.41
CA ARG A 154 1.18 1.44 -21.62
C ARG A 154 2.27 2.45 -21.31
N THR A 155 2.27 3.03 -20.11
CA THR A 155 3.31 3.94 -19.61
C THR A 155 4.55 3.18 -19.17
N GLU A 156 5.66 3.89 -18.93
CA GLU A 156 6.89 3.30 -18.37
C GLU A 156 6.63 2.63 -17.01
N LEU A 157 5.90 3.31 -16.12
CA LEU A 157 5.52 2.81 -14.81
C LEU A 157 4.83 1.44 -14.89
N GLY A 158 3.80 1.33 -15.72
CA GLY A 158 3.00 0.10 -15.81
C GLY A 158 3.73 -1.08 -16.46
N ARG A 159 4.85 -0.85 -17.15
CA ARG A 159 5.73 -1.91 -17.67
C ARG A 159 6.71 -2.43 -16.61
N LEU A 160 7.07 -1.59 -15.64
CA LEU A 160 8.10 -1.88 -14.62
C LEU A 160 7.51 -2.38 -13.30
N THR A 161 6.23 -2.08 -13.04
CA THR A 161 5.59 -2.26 -11.73
C THR A 161 4.30 -3.05 -11.83
N GLY A 162 3.98 -3.83 -10.80
CA GLY A 162 2.60 -4.26 -10.57
C GLY A 162 1.81 -3.12 -9.94
N ILE A 163 0.55 -2.95 -10.32
CA ILE A 163 -0.30 -1.87 -9.80
C ILE A 163 -1.46 -2.50 -9.04
N VAL A 164 -1.72 -2.03 -7.83
CA VAL A 164 -2.92 -2.35 -7.04
C VAL A 164 -3.71 -1.06 -6.85
N MET A 165 -4.95 -1.06 -7.30
CA MET A 165 -5.86 0.08 -7.31
C MET A 165 -7.06 -0.23 -6.42
N THR A 166 -7.06 0.35 -5.23
CA THR A 166 -8.15 0.27 -4.26
C THR A 166 -9.30 1.19 -4.66
N ARG A 167 -10.54 0.75 -4.40
CA ARG A 167 -11.77 1.47 -4.77
C ARG A 167 -12.80 1.48 -3.64
N GLY A 168 -12.33 1.48 -2.39
CA GLY A 168 -13.19 1.47 -1.21
C GLY A 168 -14.25 0.37 -1.26
N ALA A 169 -15.53 0.76 -1.22
CA ALA A 169 -16.67 -0.14 -1.26
C ALA A 169 -16.85 -0.90 -2.60
N GLU A 170 -16.11 -0.55 -3.65
CA GLU A 170 -16.15 -1.26 -4.93
C GLU A 170 -15.07 -2.35 -5.05
N GLY A 171 -14.19 -2.46 -4.04
CA GLY A 171 -13.15 -3.49 -3.96
C GLY A 171 -11.80 -3.03 -4.48
N VAL A 172 -11.16 -3.86 -5.30
CA VAL A 172 -9.80 -3.64 -5.78
C VAL A 172 -9.59 -4.22 -7.17
N ALA A 173 -8.87 -3.49 -8.02
CA ALA A 173 -8.36 -3.97 -9.29
C ALA A 173 -6.83 -3.97 -9.25
N ALA A 174 -6.17 -4.92 -9.89
CA ALA A 174 -4.72 -4.98 -9.92
C ALA A 174 -4.20 -5.50 -11.25
N SER A 175 -3.02 -5.04 -11.64
CA SER A 175 -2.27 -5.55 -12.79
C SER A 175 -0.93 -6.13 -12.35
N LEU A 176 -0.57 -7.29 -12.90
CA LEU A 176 0.78 -7.84 -12.82
C LEU A 176 1.63 -7.25 -13.95
N ARG A 177 2.96 -7.25 -13.77
CA ARG A 177 3.90 -6.82 -14.83
C ARG A 177 3.67 -7.53 -16.16
N ASP A 178 3.27 -8.80 -16.11
CA ASP A 178 3.13 -9.67 -17.28
C ASP A 178 1.96 -9.34 -18.23
N GLY A 179 0.98 -8.54 -17.81
CA GLY A 179 -0.27 -8.41 -18.59
C GLY A 179 -1.50 -8.49 -17.73
N SER A 180 -1.46 -9.43 -16.80
CA SER A 180 -2.67 -9.97 -16.20
C SER A 180 -3.37 -8.96 -15.32
N VAL A 181 -4.69 -8.87 -15.47
CA VAL A 181 -5.55 -8.03 -14.63
C VAL A 181 -6.42 -8.91 -13.74
N VAL A 182 -6.57 -8.51 -12.49
CA VAL A 182 -7.38 -9.18 -11.48
C VAL A 182 -8.26 -8.15 -10.79
N GLU A 183 -9.57 -8.41 -10.77
CA GLU A 183 -10.52 -7.62 -9.99
C GLU A 183 -11.16 -8.47 -8.90
N VAL A 184 -11.27 -7.90 -7.71
CA VAL A 184 -11.92 -8.50 -6.55
C VAL A 184 -12.89 -7.48 -5.96
N GLY A 185 -14.13 -7.90 -5.72
CA GLY A 185 -15.12 -7.07 -5.04
C GLY A 185 -14.71 -6.72 -3.60
N PRO A 186 -15.47 -5.84 -2.93
CA PRO A 186 -15.18 -5.47 -1.54
C PRO A 186 -15.27 -6.67 -0.60
N GLY A 187 -14.59 -6.56 0.54
CA GLY A 187 -14.81 -7.48 1.64
C GLY A 187 -16.23 -7.37 2.19
N LYS A 188 -16.67 -8.41 2.91
CA LYS A 188 -17.99 -8.42 3.55
C LYS A 188 -17.98 -7.60 4.84
N VAL A 189 -18.71 -6.49 4.82
CA VAL A 189 -19.14 -5.77 6.02
C VAL A 189 -20.39 -6.46 6.59
N VAL A 190 -20.41 -6.69 7.89
CA VAL A 190 -21.51 -7.33 8.66
C VAL A 190 -22.14 -6.35 9.65
N GLY A 191 -21.36 -5.41 10.18
CA GLY A 191 -21.83 -4.33 11.04
C GLY A 191 -22.08 -3.02 10.29
N ASP A 192 -22.23 -1.94 11.07
CA ASP A 192 -22.26 -0.59 10.52
C ASP A 192 -20.85 -0.12 10.16
N VAL A 193 -20.71 0.62 9.07
CA VAL A 193 -19.48 1.36 8.76
C VAL A 193 -19.38 2.52 9.75
N ARG A 194 -18.35 2.49 10.59
CA ARG A 194 -18.16 3.48 11.67
C ARG A 194 -17.11 4.52 11.33
N ASP A 195 -16.00 4.11 10.73
CA ASP A 195 -14.88 4.97 10.40
C ASP A 195 -14.07 4.35 9.26
N THR A 196 -13.84 5.08 8.18
CA THR A 196 -13.07 4.59 7.03
C THR A 196 -11.57 4.90 7.16
N THR A 197 -11.19 5.63 8.21
CA THR A 197 -9.80 6.02 8.47
C THR A 197 -8.90 4.80 8.61
N GLY A 198 -7.78 4.77 7.87
CA GLY A 198 -6.82 3.67 7.92
C GLY A 198 -7.22 2.41 7.15
N ALA A 199 -8.39 2.36 6.48
CA ALA A 199 -8.79 1.19 5.69
C ALA A 199 -7.80 0.86 4.55
N GLY A 200 -7.27 1.89 3.89
CA GLY A 200 -6.23 1.74 2.86
C GLY A 200 -4.90 1.24 3.42
N ASP A 201 -4.51 1.72 4.61
CA ASP A 201 -3.31 1.23 5.31
C ASP A 201 -3.47 -0.22 5.77
N CYS A 202 -4.66 -0.57 6.28
CA CYS A 202 -5.01 -1.93 6.66
C CYS A 202 -4.95 -2.87 5.45
N PHE A 203 -5.57 -2.48 4.33
CA PHE A 203 -5.45 -3.21 3.07
C PHE A 203 -3.98 -3.40 2.67
N THR A 204 -3.20 -2.32 2.64
CA THR A 204 -1.81 -2.33 2.18
C THR A 204 -0.92 -3.18 3.09
N GLY A 205 -1.10 -3.07 4.41
CA GLY A 205 -0.39 -3.88 5.40
C GLY A 205 -0.66 -5.38 5.22
N TYR A 206 -1.93 -5.76 5.02
CA TYR A 206 -2.30 -7.14 4.71
C TYR A 206 -1.72 -7.61 3.37
N PHE A 207 -1.80 -6.78 2.34
CA PHE A 207 -1.24 -7.09 1.02
C PHE A 207 0.27 -7.40 1.12
N VAL A 208 1.05 -6.52 1.75
CA VAL A 208 2.50 -6.70 1.94
C VAL A 208 2.81 -7.93 2.79
N THR A 209 2.06 -8.12 3.88
CA THR A 209 2.26 -9.26 4.78
C THR A 209 2.03 -10.59 4.05
N LEU A 210 0.95 -10.71 3.27
CA LEU A 210 0.66 -11.91 2.50
C LEU A 210 1.71 -12.15 1.41
N LEU A 211 2.14 -11.11 0.69
CA LEU A 211 3.26 -11.23 -0.26
C LEU A 211 4.55 -11.71 0.42
N SER A 212 4.82 -11.25 1.64
CA SER A 212 6.03 -11.60 2.37
C SER A 212 6.15 -13.08 2.77
N THR A 213 5.02 -13.78 2.80
CA THR A 213 4.98 -15.24 3.06
C THR A 213 5.24 -16.08 1.82
N LEU A 214 5.19 -15.48 0.63
CA LEU A 214 5.33 -16.24 -0.61
C LEU A 214 6.79 -16.66 -0.81
N PRO A 215 7.03 -17.89 -1.31
CA PRO A 215 8.37 -18.37 -1.63
C PRO A 215 9.11 -17.42 -2.57
N ARG A 216 10.38 -17.15 -2.24
CA ARG A 216 11.28 -16.30 -3.03
C ARG A 216 12.24 -17.15 -3.87
N SER A 217 11.70 -18.16 -4.54
CA SER A 217 12.46 -19.07 -5.41
C SER A 217 12.25 -18.70 -6.89
N PRO A 218 13.27 -18.84 -7.76
CA PRO A 218 13.09 -18.73 -9.21
C PRO A 218 12.00 -19.65 -9.77
N ASP A 219 11.73 -20.79 -9.11
CA ASP A 219 10.71 -21.75 -9.51
C ASP A 219 9.31 -21.38 -9.03
N TYR A 220 9.18 -20.34 -8.20
CA TYR A 220 7.90 -19.91 -7.68
C TYR A 220 7.19 -18.94 -8.63
N THR A 221 6.10 -19.42 -9.25
CA THR A 221 5.26 -18.58 -10.10
C THR A 221 4.18 -17.88 -9.28
N PHE A 222 4.18 -16.55 -9.25
CA PHE A 222 3.08 -15.75 -8.74
C PHE A 222 2.03 -15.52 -9.84
N THR A 223 0.89 -16.21 -9.73
CA THR A 223 -0.15 -16.23 -10.77
C THR A 223 -1.29 -15.25 -10.46
N PRO A 224 -2.11 -14.88 -11.47
CA PRO A 224 -3.32 -14.08 -11.25
C PRO A 224 -4.28 -14.68 -10.22
N ALA A 225 -4.38 -16.01 -10.16
CA ALA A 225 -5.19 -16.70 -9.16
C ALA A 225 -4.67 -16.52 -7.72
N LYS A 226 -3.34 -16.51 -7.54
CA LYS A 226 -2.72 -16.22 -6.23
C LYS A 226 -2.92 -14.76 -5.84
N LEU A 227 -2.72 -13.83 -6.79
CA LEU A 227 -3.00 -12.42 -6.57
C LEU A 227 -4.45 -12.19 -6.15
N ARG A 228 -5.42 -12.80 -6.84
CA ARG A 228 -6.85 -12.73 -6.48
C ARG A 228 -7.11 -13.12 -5.03
N LYS A 229 -6.47 -14.18 -4.53
CA LYS A 229 -6.61 -14.60 -3.13
C LYS A 229 -5.99 -13.59 -2.17
N VAL A 230 -4.78 -13.09 -2.45
CA VAL A 230 -4.13 -12.06 -1.64
C VAL A 230 -5.01 -10.81 -1.55
N LEU A 231 -5.52 -10.34 -2.67
CA LEU A 231 -6.43 -9.19 -2.74
C LEU A 231 -7.72 -9.44 -1.97
N ALA A 232 -8.34 -10.62 -2.10
CA ALA A 232 -9.56 -10.95 -1.36
C ALA A 232 -9.39 -10.91 0.16
N ILE A 233 -8.26 -11.42 0.68
CA ILE A 233 -7.95 -11.38 2.12
C ILE A 233 -7.71 -9.94 2.57
N ALA A 234 -6.89 -9.17 1.82
CA ALA A 234 -6.63 -7.78 2.14
C ALA A 234 -7.89 -6.90 2.09
N SER A 235 -8.76 -7.10 1.09
CA SER A 235 -10.07 -6.45 1.00
C SER A 235 -11.00 -6.84 2.14
N GLN A 236 -10.97 -8.10 2.59
CA GLN A 236 -11.75 -8.51 3.75
C GLN A 236 -11.24 -7.89 5.05
N ALA A 237 -9.92 -7.78 5.23
CA ALA A 237 -9.33 -7.08 6.37
C ALA A 237 -9.76 -5.61 6.42
N ALA A 238 -9.67 -4.91 5.29
CA ALA A 238 -10.15 -3.53 5.17
C ALA A 238 -11.65 -3.39 5.48
N ALA A 239 -12.48 -4.33 5.02
CA ALA A 239 -13.92 -4.31 5.31
C ALA A 239 -14.26 -4.54 6.78
N ILE A 240 -13.45 -5.31 7.54
CA ILE A 240 -13.62 -5.41 9.00
C ILE A 240 -13.09 -4.16 9.68
N CYS A 241 -11.98 -3.61 9.19
CA CYS A 241 -11.35 -2.38 9.70
C CYS A 241 -12.36 -1.24 9.84
N VAL A 242 -13.21 -1.05 8.82
CA VAL A 242 -14.17 0.07 8.81
C VAL A 242 -15.34 -0.06 9.79
N GLU A 243 -15.52 -1.22 10.41
CA GLU A 243 -16.59 -1.47 11.40
C GLU A 243 -16.24 -0.94 12.80
N SER A 244 -14.99 -0.48 13.00
CA SER A 244 -14.50 0.05 14.27
C SER A 244 -13.92 1.46 14.07
N PRO A 245 -14.07 2.37 15.05
CA PRO A 245 -13.44 3.69 14.99
C PRO A 245 -11.91 3.59 15.11
N GLY A 246 -11.21 4.55 14.52
CA GLY A 246 -9.76 4.65 14.60
C GLY A 246 -9.02 3.89 13.49
N ALA A 247 -7.69 4.03 13.46
CA ALA A 247 -6.86 3.54 12.36
C ALA A 247 -6.05 2.30 12.75
N MET A 248 -5.17 2.42 13.75
CA MET A 248 -4.27 1.33 14.14
C MET A 248 -5.01 0.28 14.97
N GLU A 249 -5.91 0.76 15.81
CA GLU A 249 -6.74 -0.02 16.73
C GLU A 249 -7.86 -0.81 16.02
N SER A 250 -8.22 -0.43 14.80
CA SER A 250 -9.27 -1.07 14.00
C SER A 250 -8.76 -2.19 13.11
N VAL A 251 -7.42 -2.33 12.96
CA VAL A 251 -6.81 -3.40 12.18
C VAL A 251 -7.19 -4.76 12.77
N PRO A 252 -7.92 -5.62 12.03
CA PRO A 252 -8.36 -6.91 12.55
C PRO A 252 -7.18 -7.89 12.67
N THR A 253 -7.35 -8.92 13.50
CA THR A 253 -6.45 -10.07 13.50
C THR A 253 -6.69 -10.93 12.27
N LEU A 254 -5.67 -11.66 11.83
CA LEU A 254 -5.81 -12.60 10.70
C LEU A 254 -6.84 -13.70 10.99
N VAL A 255 -7.00 -14.10 12.26
CA VAL A 255 -8.03 -15.04 12.70
C VAL A 255 -9.43 -14.48 12.44
N ALA A 256 -9.69 -13.23 12.82
CA ALA A 256 -10.98 -12.58 12.56
C ALA A 256 -11.27 -12.46 11.05
N VAL A 257 -10.25 -12.19 10.23
CA VAL A 257 -10.38 -12.18 8.76
C VAL A 257 -10.73 -13.57 8.24
N LYS A 258 -10.04 -14.61 8.70
CA LYS A 258 -10.33 -16.00 8.32
C LYS A 258 -11.75 -16.41 8.68
N GLU A 259 -12.19 -16.13 9.90
CA GLU A 259 -13.55 -16.40 10.36
C GLU A 259 -14.60 -15.67 9.50
N ARG A 260 -14.33 -14.41 9.13
CA ARG A 260 -15.23 -13.63 8.27
C ARG A 260 -15.31 -14.18 6.84
N MET A 261 -14.21 -14.71 6.31
CA MET A 261 -14.19 -15.30 4.98
C MET A 261 -14.84 -16.70 4.93
N GLY A 262 -14.79 -17.46 6.02
CA GLY A 262 -15.35 -18.81 6.09
C GLY A 262 -14.81 -19.70 4.97
N GLU A 263 -15.71 -20.35 4.22
CA GLU A 263 -15.37 -21.21 3.08
C GLU A 263 -14.55 -20.49 1.98
N LYS A 264 -14.64 -19.15 1.89
CA LYS A 264 -13.88 -18.36 0.90
C LYS A 264 -12.41 -18.18 1.25
N TRP A 265 -11.97 -18.50 2.47
CA TRP A 265 -10.57 -18.42 2.88
C TRP A 265 -9.67 -19.30 1.99
N GLY A 266 -10.15 -20.52 1.71
CA GLY A 266 -9.43 -21.55 0.96
C GLY A 266 -8.27 -22.16 1.75
N GLU A 267 -8.14 -23.49 1.71
CA GLU A 267 -7.04 -24.22 2.35
C GLU A 267 -5.78 -24.27 1.44
N GLY A 268 -4.63 -24.59 2.05
CA GLY A 268 -3.42 -24.99 1.31
C GLY A 268 -2.58 -23.84 0.74
N MET A 269 -2.60 -22.68 1.39
CA MET A 269 -1.79 -21.53 0.97
C MET A 269 -0.67 -21.24 1.97
N GLU A 270 0.48 -20.79 1.45
CA GLU A 270 1.73 -20.53 2.18
C GLU A 270 1.58 -19.57 3.38
N TRP A 271 0.55 -18.72 3.39
CA TRP A 271 0.27 -17.76 4.46
C TRP A 271 -0.47 -18.32 5.67
N GLU A 272 -0.89 -19.59 5.68
CA GLU A 272 -1.41 -20.22 6.91
C GLU A 272 -0.36 -20.23 8.03
N VAL A 273 0.92 -20.11 7.70
CA VAL A 273 2.00 -19.89 8.67
C VAL A 273 1.76 -18.66 9.55
N LEU A 274 1.05 -17.65 9.04
CA LEU A 274 0.73 -16.42 9.79
C LEU A 274 -0.36 -16.62 10.85
N LEU A 275 -1.08 -17.75 10.83
CA LEU A 275 -2.07 -18.09 11.84
C LEU A 275 -1.46 -18.80 13.06
N ARG A 276 -0.18 -19.14 13.02
CA ARG A 276 0.58 -19.82 14.09
C ARG A 276 1.37 -18.81 14.91
#